data_AF-A0A9E8SGE8-F1
#
_entry.id   AF-A0A9E8SGE8-F1
#
_cell.length_a   1.000
_cell.length_b   1.000
_cell.length_c   1.000
_cell.angle_alpha   90.00
_cell.angle_beta   90.00
_cell.angle_gamma   90.00
#
_symmetry.space_group_name_H-M   'P 1'
#
loop_
_entity.id
_entity.type
_entity.pdbx_description
1 polymer ?
#
loop_
_entity_poly.entity_id
_entity_poly.type
_entity_poly.pdbx_seq_one_letter_code
_entity_poly.pdbx_strand_id
1 'polypeptide(L)'
;MVKRFGILVIIVAAIAVFSGCACQKDLSAENWGRSFELAKYNQYLNPEAGKNLEPVEGLNGWAADAVMAGYQESFKGGGKGPQSVNLNLGSISGIGQAKQ
;
A
#
# COMPACT_ATOMS: atom_id res chain seq x y z
N MET A 1 -61.48 -11.95 -9.21
CA MET A 1 -60.29 -11.83 -8.33
C MET A 1 -58.97 -12.06 -9.07
N VAL A 2 -58.88 -13.05 -9.96
CA VAL A 2 -57.64 -13.42 -10.69
C VAL A 2 -57.01 -12.27 -11.52
N LYS A 3 -57.82 -11.42 -12.17
CA LYS A 3 -57.31 -10.24 -12.92
C LYS A 3 -56.57 -9.21 -12.05
N ARG A 4 -57.00 -9.00 -10.80
CA ARG A 4 -56.35 -8.07 -9.87
C ARG A 4 -55.05 -8.66 -9.31
N PHE A 5 -55.02 -9.97 -9.08
CA PHE A 5 -53.81 -10.69 -8.70
C PHE A 5 -52.78 -10.73 -9.83
N GLY A 6 -53.20 -10.93 -11.10
CA GLY A 6 -52.30 -10.89 -12.25
C GLY A 6 -51.60 -9.54 -12.42
N ILE A 7 -52.32 -8.43 -12.21
CA ILE A 7 -51.74 -7.08 -12.26
C ILE A 7 -50.70 -6.89 -11.15
N LEU A 8 -50.97 -7.37 -9.93
CA LEU A 8 -50.02 -7.27 -8.82
C LEU A 8 -48.72 -8.05 -9.07
N VAL A 9 -48.82 -9.25 -9.65
CA VAL A 9 -47.63 -10.06 -9.99
C VAL A 9 -46.76 -9.37 -11.04
N ILE A 10 -47.37 -8.73 -12.04
CA ILE A 10 -46.64 -7.98 -13.08
C ILE A 10 -45.93 -6.76 -12.48
N ILE A 11 -46.57 -6.03 -11.56
CA ILE A 11 -45.96 -4.87 -10.90
C ILE A 11 -44.77 -5.30 -10.04
N VAL A 12 -44.90 -6.39 -9.27
CA VAL A 12 -43.81 -6.92 -8.44
C VAL A 12 -42.65 -7.41 -9.32
N ALA A 13 -42.95 -8.09 -10.43
CA ALA A 13 -41.93 -8.52 -11.39
C ALA A 13 -41.20 -7.33 -12.04
N ALA A 14 -41.90 -6.25 -12.37
CA ALA A 14 -41.30 -5.04 -12.92
C ALA A 14 -40.34 -4.39 -11.91
N ILE A 15 -40.74 -4.25 -10.64
CA ILE A 15 -39.89 -3.65 -9.60
C ILE A 15 -38.62 -4.49 -9.35
N ALA A 16 -38.72 -5.82 -9.45
CA ALA A 16 -37.57 -6.73 -9.30
C ALA A 16 -36.56 -6.61 -10.46
N VAL A 17 -37.01 -6.31 -11.68
CA VAL A 17 -36.10 -6.13 -12.84
C VAL A 17 -35.39 -4.78 -12.79
N PHE A 18 -36.03 -3.73 -12.26
CA PHE A 18 -35.44 -2.38 -12.20
C PHE A 18 -34.54 -2.14 -10.97
N SER A 19 -34.46 -3.05 -10.00
CA SER A 19 -33.62 -2.88 -8.80
C SER A 19 -32.12 -3.09 -9.05
N GLY A 20 -31.74 -3.61 -10.23
CA GLY A 20 -30.33 -3.77 -10.63
C GLY A 20 -29.62 -2.46 -11.04
N CYS A 21 -30.36 -1.38 -11.27
CA CYS A 21 -29.79 -0.06 -11.63
C CYS A 21 -29.42 0.81 -10.42
N ALA A 22 -29.46 0.27 -9.20
CA ALA A 22 -29.02 0.99 -8.02
C ALA A 22 -27.48 1.14 -8.03
N CYS A 23 -27.05 2.32 -8.48
CA CYS A 23 -25.76 2.98 -8.24
C CYS A 23 -24.73 2.07 -7.55
N GLN A 24 -23.89 1.40 -8.35
CA GLN A 24 -22.71 0.74 -7.80
C GLN A 24 -21.87 1.83 -7.14
N LYS A 25 -21.62 1.69 -5.82
CA LYS A 25 -20.69 2.57 -5.11
C LYS A 25 -19.37 2.52 -5.87
N ASP A 26 -18.96 3.66 -6.43
CA ASP A 26 -17.71 3.74 -7.15
C ASP A 26 -16.56 3.59 -6.16
N LEU A 27 -16.06 2.36 -6.03
CA LEU A 27 -14.91 2.05 -5.18
C LEU A 27 -13.66 2.80 -5.65
N SER A 28 -13.59 3.28 -6.90
CA SER A 28 -12.46 4.08 -7.36
C SER A 28 -12.43 5.44 -6.67
N ALA A 29 -13.60 6.07 -6.50
CA ALA A 29 -13.70 7.34 -5.77
C ALA A 29 -13.33 7.18 -4.29
N GLU A 30 -13.73 6.07 -3.66
CA GLU A 30 -13.45 5.80 -2.24
C GLU A 30 -11.98 5.38 -2.00
N ASN A 31 -11.32 4.76 -2.98
CA ASN A 31 -9.95 4.25 -2.85
C ASN A 31 -8.90 5.07 -3.60
N TRP A 32 -9.29 6.22 -4.17
CA TRP A 32 -8.36 7.07 -4.88
C TRP A 32 -7.27 7.57 -3.93
N GLY A 33 -6.00 7.37 -4.29
CA GLY A 33 -4.86 7.79 -3.46
C GLY A 33 -4.47 6.83 -2.31
N ARG A 34 -5.32 5.88 -1.90
CA ARG A 34 -4.98 4.94 -0.81
C ARG A 34 -3.72 4.13 -1.08
N SER A 35 -3.50 3.69 -2.32
CA SER A 35 -2.27 2.95 -2.69
C SER A 35 -1.00 3.77 -2.47
N PHE A 36 -1.06 5.08 -2.74
CA PHE A 36 0.07 5.99 -2.52
C PHE A 36 0.32 6.25 -1.03
N GLU A 37 -0.76 6.46 -0.27
CA GLU A 37 -0.66 6.62 1.19
C GLU A 37 -0.13 5.36 1.87
N LEU A 38 -0.60 4.18 1.47
CA LEU A 38 -0.08 2.89 1.95
C LEU A 38 1.41 2.71 1.60
N ALA A 39 1.81 3.05 0.37
CA ALA A 39 3.21 2.97 -0.04
C ALA A 39 4.10 3.87 0.82
N LYS A 40 3.67 5.10 1.10
CA LYS A 40 4.37 6.00 2.02
C LYS A 40 4.40 5.44 3.44
N TYR A 41 3.26 5.05 3.99
CA TYR A 41 3.17 4.52 5.36
C TYR A 41 4.10 3.31 5.56
N ASN A 42 4.12 2.38 4.61
CA ASN A 42 4.97 1.18 4.68
C ASN A 42 6.47 1.48 4.50
N GLN A 43 6.83 2.63 3.89
CA GLN A 43 8.21 3.05 3.70
C GLN A 43 8.71 4.01 4.79
N TYR A 44 7.81 4.67 5.53
CA TYR A 44 8.17 5.50 6.66
C TYR A 44 8.47 4.64 7.89
N LEU A 45 9.76 4.41 8.15
CA LEU A 45 10.22 3.71 9.36
C LEU A 45 9.76 4.42 10.65
N ASN A 46 9.65 5.75 10.60
CA ASN A 46 9.08 6.57 11.67
C ASN A 46 8.41 7.83 11.07
N PRO A 47 7.07 7.92 11.08
CA PRO A 47 6.35 9.08 10.56
C PRO A 47 6.57 10.37 11.37
N GLU A 48 7.12 10.27 12.58
CA GLU A 48 7.45 11.41 13.44
C GLU A 48 8.91 11.89 13.31
N ALA A 49 9.73 11.25 12.47
CA ALA A 49 11.15 11.59 12.31
C ALA A 49 11.40 13.03 11.83
N GLY A 50 10.40 13.69 11.24
CA GLY A 50 10.48 15.10 10.84
C GLY A 50 9.95 16.10 11.88
N LYS A 51 9.41 15.63 13.02
CA LYS A 51 8.89 16.50 14.09
C LYS A 51 10.00 17.07 14.96
N ASN A 52 11.06 16.29 15.19
CA ASN A 52 12.27 16.78 15.82
C ASN A 52 13.33 17.06 14.74
N LEU A 53 13.67 18.35 14.58
CA LEU A 53 14.71 18.83 13.67
C LEU A 53 16.05 19.00 14.38
N GLU A 54 16.10 18.75 15.69
CA GLU A 54 17.35 18.73 16.42
C GLU A 54 18.29 17.70 15.78
N PRO A 55 19.56 18.05 15.56
CA PRO A 55 20.53 17.08 15.10
C PRO A 55 20.52 15.88 16.04
N VAL A 56 20.59 14.67 15.48
CA VAL A 56 20.74 13.45 16.29
C VAL A 56 22.10 13.53 16.98
N GLU A 57 22.10 14.03 18.21
CA GLU A 57 23.31 14.09 19.03
C GLU A 57 23.60 12.70 19.58
N GLY A 58 24.76 12.16 19.21
CA GLY A 58 25.23 10.86 19.70
C GLY A 58 24.77 9.68 18.84
N LEU A 59 25.42 9.48 17.69
CA LEU A 59 25.65 8.11 17.26
C LEU A 59 26.45 7.43 18.40
N ASN A 60 26.02 6.27 18.88
CA ASN A 60 26.79 5.50 19.87
C ASN A 60 28.25 5.44 19.38
N GLY A 61 29.22 5.90 20.19
CA GLY A 61 30.60 6.11 19.75
C GLY A 61 31.19 4.89 19.05
N TRP A 62 30.89 3.69 19.55
CA TRP A 62 31.23 2.43 18.90
C TRP A 62 30.67 2.32 17.47
N ALA A 63 29.37 2.60 17.31
CA ALA A 63 28.69 2.46 16.03
C ALA A 63 29.20 3.50 15.02
N ALA A 64 29.47 4.71 15.49
CA ALA A 64 30.09 5.76 14.68
C ALA A 64 31.46 5.33 14.19
N ASP A 65 32.29 4.85 15.11
CA ASP A 65 33.65 4.39 14.82
C ASP A 65 33.65 3.21 13.85
N ALA A 66 32.78 2.22 14.04
CA ALA A 66 32.67 1.07 13.16
C ALA A 66 32.25 1.46 11.73
N VAL A 67 31.29 2.37 11.59
CA VAL A 67 30.82 2.87 10.29
C VAL A 67 31.91 3.70 9.60
N MET A 68 32.56 4.61 10.33
CA MET A 68 33.63 5.45 9.80
C MET A 68 34.88 4.65 9.43
N ALA A 69 35.24 3.64 10.22
CA ALA A 69 36.33 2.72 9.91
C ALA A 69 36.05 1.91 8.64
N GLY A 70 34.83 1.35 8.50
CA GLY A 70 34.42 0.64 7.29
C GLY A 70 34.42 1.53 6.04
N TYR A 71 33.96 2.79 6.18
CA TYR A 71 34.01 3.78 5.11
C TYR A 71 35.45 4.09 4.69
N GLN A 72 36.35 4.39 5.63
CA GLN A 72 37.76 4.67 5.32
C GLN A 72 38.48 3.49 4.67
N GLU A 73 38.20 2.27 5.12
CA GLU A 73 38.78 1.04 4.57
C GLU A 73 38.32 0.79 3.13
N SER A 74 37.09 1.21 2.78
CA SER A 74 36.55 1.08 1.42
C SER A 74 37.32 1.87 0.36
N PHE A 75 38.09 2.89 0.75
CA PHE A 75 38.95 3.68 -0.15
C PHE A 75 40.38 3.14 -0.26
N LYS A 76 40.80 2.24 0.64
CA LYS A 76 42.16 1.69 0.66
C LYS A 76 42.29 0.45 -0.24
N GLY A 77 41.23 -0.33 -0.39
CA GLY A 77 41.15 -1.39 -1.39
C GLY A 77 40.42 -0.88 -2.63
N GLY A 78 41.07 -0.93 -3.81
CA GLY A 78 40.42 -0.64 -5.08
C GLY A 78 39.03 -1.30 -5.12
N GLY A 79 38.01 -0.45 -5.31
CA GLY A 79 36.64 -0.69 -4.86
C GLY A 79 36.20 -2.14 -5.00
N LYS A 80 35.68 -2.71 -3.89
CA LYS A 80 34.92 -3.96 -3.98
C LYS A 80 33.84 -3.72 -5.03
N GLY A 81 34.03 -4.30 -6.22
CA GLY A 81 33.11 -4.18 -7.34
C GLY A 81 31.69 -4.49 -6.86
N PRO A 82 30.66 -3.96 -7.53
CA PRO A 82 29.28 -3.94 -7.05
C PRO A 82 28.92 -5.30 -6.47
N GLN A 83 28.80 -5.37 -5.14
CA GLN A 83 28.42 -6.60 -4.49
C GLN A 83 26.99 -6.88 -4.91
N SER A 84 26.77 -8.03 -5.55
CA SER A 84 25.44 -8.43 -5.99
C SER A 84 24.57 -8.61 -4.74
N VAL A 85 23.80 -7.59 -4.40
CA VAL A 85 22.78 -7.68 -3.36
C VAL A 85 21.63 -8.46 -3.97
N ASN A 86 21.40 -9.66 -3.46
CA ASN A 86 20.25 -10.47 -3.85
C ASN A 86 19.03 -9.88 -3.11
N LEU A 87 18.33 -8.93 -3.74
CA LEU A 87 17.07 -8.41 -3.23
C LEU A 87 15.98 -9.46 -3.43
N ASN A 88 15.73 -10.28 -2.41
CA ASN A 88 14.53 -11.09 -2.36
C ASN A 88 13.36 -10.21 -1.92
N LEU A 89 12.58 -9.74 -2.88
CA LEU A 89 11.43 -8.85 -2.63
C LEU A 89 10.18 -9.59 -2.10
N GLY A 90 10.30 -10.88 -1.77
CA GLY A 90 9.16 -11.72 -1.45
C GLY A 90 8.20 -11.88 -2.63
N SER A 91 7.37 -12.92 -2.58
CA SER A 91 6.28 -13.08 -3.54
C SER A 91 5.15 -12.15 -3.14
N ILE A 92 4.82 -11.17 -4.00
CA ILE A 92 3.60 -10.38 -3.85
C ILE A 92 2.42 -11.32 -4.13
N SER A 93 1.81 -11.85 -3.07
CA SER A 93 0.74 -12.84 -3.17
C SER A 93 -0.68 -12.23 -3.20
N GLY A 94 -0.83 -10.92 -3.42
CA GLY A 94 -2.14 -10.30 -3.24
C GLY A 94 -2.35 -8.86 -3.72
N ILE A 95 -1.70 -8.42 -4.81
CA ILE A 95 -2.19 -7.22 -5.51
C ILE A 95 -3.17 -7.70 -6.58
N GLY A 96 -4.47 -7.60 -6.30
CA GLY A 96 -5.53 -7.82 -7.28
C GLY A 96 -6.29 -9.14 -7.19
N GLN A 97 -6.66 -9.61 -5.99
CA GLN A 97 -7.77 -10.57 -5.86
C GLN A 97 -9.07 -9.86 -6.29
N ALA A 98 -9.32 -9.81 -7.60
CA ALA A 98 -10.64 -9.57 -8.16
C ALA A 98 -11.51 -10.76 -7.73
N LYS A 99 -12.34 -10.53 -6.72
CA LYS A 99 -13.34 -11.48 -6.26
C LYS A 99 -14.32 -11.73 -7.41
N GLN A 100 -14.24 -12.92 -8.02
CA GLN A 100 -15.28 -13.46 -8.90
C GLN A 100 -16.57 -13.70 -8.12
#